data_AF-A0A8T4TE06-F1
#
_entry.id   AF-A0A8T4TE06-F1
#
_cell.length_a   1.000
_cell.length_b   1.000
_cell.length_c   1.000
_cell.angle_alpha   90.00
_cell.angle_beta   90.00
_cell.angle_gamma   90.00
#
_symmetry.space_group_name_H-M   'P 1'
#
loop_
_entity.id
_entity.type
_entity.pdbx_description
1 polymer ?
#
loop_
_entity_poly.entity_id
_entity_poly.type
_entity_poly.pdbx_seq_one_letter_code
_entity_poly.pdbx_strand_id
1 'polypeptide(L)' 'MSIDLRKYNSQYPSIEIKEFKRSHDRFMIIDDKEVYHFGASLKDLGKKWFAFSKFNKEALTLLDKLEDKRGAA' A
#
# COMPACT_ATOMS: atom_id res chain seq x y z
N MET A 1 -10.98 -2.06 13.23
CA MET A 1 -10.94 -1.54 11.86
C MET A 1 -12.20 -0.74 11.49
N SER A 2 -13.43 -1.26 11.66
CA SER A 2 -14.65 -0.51 11.29
C SER A 2 -14.84 0.81 12.06
N ILE A 3 -14.51 0.83 13.35
CA ILE A 3 -14.55 2.03 14.19
C ILE A 3 -13.46 3.03 13.79
N ASP A 4 -12.25 2.54 13.51
CA ASP A 4 -11.11 3.37 13.11
C ASP A 4 -11.37 4.09 11.77
N LEU A 5 -11.90 3.36 10.78
CA LEU A 5 -12.27 3.92 9.47
C LEU A 5 -13.36 4.99 9.61
N ARG A 6 -14.40 4.73 10.43
CA ARG A 6 -15.46 5.71 10.69
C ARG A 6 -14.91 6.99 11.31
N LYS A 7 -14.01 6.88 12.29
CA LYS A 7 -13.37 8.02 12.95
C LYS A 7 -12.44 8.80 12.02
N TYR A 8 -11.75 8.12 11.11
CA TYR A 8 -10.91 8.78 10.11
C TYR A 8 -11.76 9.55 9.09
N ASN A 9 -12.76 8.89 8.49
CA ASN A 9 -13.63 9.50 7.48
C ASN A 9 -14.51 10.64 8.03
N SER A 10 -14.68 10.75 9.35
CA SER A 10 -15.34 11.91 9.96
C SER A 10 -14.44 13.14 10.10
N GLN A 11 -13.12 12.98 10.01
CA GLN A 11 -12.12 14.04 10.20
C GLN A 11 -11.36 14.41 8.92
N TYR A 12 -11.32 13.50 7.95
CA TYR A 12 -10.52 13.60 6.72
C TYR A 12 -11.32 13.11 5.51
N PRO A 13 -10.86 13.39 4.27
CA PRO A 13 -11.45 12.82 3.06
C PRO A 13 -11.59 11.30 3.18
N SER A 14 -12.74 10.78 2.74
CA SER A 14 -13.04 9.36 2.87
C SER A 14 -12.02 8.52 2.12
N ILE A 15 -11.55 7.46 2.77
CA ILE A 15 -10.69 6.44 2.15
C ILE A 15 -11.45 5.14 1.93
N GLU A 16 -10.99 4.36 0.96
CA GLU A 16 -11.45 3.01 0.70
C GLU A 16 -10.45 2.00 1.28
N ILE A 17 -10.94 0.95 1.95
CA ILE A 17 -10.11 -0.17 2.37
C ILE A 17 -10.46 -1.39 1.53
N LYS A 18 -9.47 -1.91 0.80
CA LYS A 18 -9.56 -3.17 0.06
C LYS A 18 -8.70 -4.22 0.76
N GLU A 19 -9.30 -5.32 1.18
CA GLU A 19 -8.54 -6.41 1.81
C GLU A 19 -7.75 -7.20 0.76
N PHE A 20 -6.44 -7.29 0.96
CA PHE A 20 -5.54 -8.10 0.15
C PHE A 20 -4.72 -9.03 1.05
N LYS A 21 -4.96 -10.35 0.95
CA LYS A 21 -4.35 -11.36 1.83
C LYS A 21 -3.15 -12.08 1.22
N ARG A 22 -2.76 -11.74 -0.01
CA ARG A 22 -1.75 -12.48 -0.79
C ARG A 22 -0.33 -11.92 -0.69
N SER A 23 -0.13 -10.76 -0.07
CA SER A 23 1.20 -10.21 0.19
C SER A 23 1.28 -9.67 1.61
N HIS A 24 2.48 -9.80 2.19
CA HIS A 24 2.86 -9.20 3.47
C HIS A 24 3.72 -7.94 3.28
N ASP A 25 4.11 -7.65 2.04
CA ASP A 25 4.92 -6.49 1.71
C ASP A 25 4.08 -5.22 1.79
N ARG A 26 4.75 -4.11 2.13
CA ARG A 26 4.11 -2.80 2.27
C ARG A 26 4.58 -1.90 1.15
N PHE A 27 3.62 -1.42 0.38
CA PHE A 27 3.84 -0.47 -0.69
C PHE A 27 3.08 0.83 -0.41
N MET A 28 3.67 1.96 -0.78
CA MET A 28 2.99 3.24 -0.91
C MET A 28 3.07 3.67 -2.36
N ILE A 29 1.91 3.96 -2.96
CA ILE A 29 1.81 4.38 -4.35
C ILE A 29 1.29 5.81 -4.33
N ILE A 30 1.97 6.72 -5.03
CA ILE A 30 1.61 8.13 -5.12
C ILE A 30 1.33 8.47 -6.57
N ASP A 31 0.15 9.04 -6.82
CA ASP A 31 -0.36 9.52 -8.10
C ASP A 31 -0.29 8.50 -9.25
N ASP A 32 -0.26 7.20 -8.94
CA ASP A 32 -0.04 6.11 -9.90
C ASP A 32 1.26 6.27 -10.70
N LYS A 33 2.29 6.91 -10.10
CA LYS A 33 3.60 7.11 -10.75
C LYS A 33 4.77 6.65 -9.90
N GLU A 34 4.69 6.85 -8.59
CA GLU A 34 5.78 6.55 -7.68
C GLU A 34 5.40 5.39 -6.76
N VAL A 35 6.24 4.36 -6.73
CA VAL A 35 6.04 3.21 -5.83
C VAL A 35 7.18 3.17 -4.83
N TYR A 36 6.85 3.20 -3.56
CA TYR A 36 7.78 3.02 -2.46
C TYR A 36 7.51 1.68 -1.77
N HIS A 37 8.54 0.86 -1.62
CA HIS A 37 8.48 -0.37 -0.85
C HIS A 37 9.15 -0.20 0.51
N PHE A 38 8.49 -0.70 1.56
CA PHE A 38 8.92 -0.58 2.94
C PHE A 38 9.18 -1.94 3.58
N GLY A 39 10.46 -2.24 3.83
CA GLY A 39 10.90 -3.45 4.52
C GLY A 39 10.57 -3.49 6.01
N ALA A 40 10.20 -2.35 6.63
CA ALA A 40 9.72 -2.27 8.01
C ALA A 40 8.45 -1.39 8.13
N SER A 41 7.82 -1.38 9.32
CA SER A 41 6.64 -0.56 9.56
C SER A 41 7.03 0.92 9.57
N LEU A 42 6.14 1.81 9.12
CA LEU A 42 6.36 3.26 9.21
C LEU A 42 6.52 3.75 10.65
N LYS A 43 6.03 3.01 11.65
CA LYS A 43 6.28 3.37 13.07
C LYS A 43 7.74 3.14 13.50
N ASP A 44 8.44 2.26 12.78
CA ASP A 44 9.83 1.91 13.02
C ASP A 44 10.79 2.76 12.17
N LEU A 45 10.26 3.46 11.15
CA LEU A 45 10.97 4.46 10.36
C LEU A 45 11.46 5.59 11.27
N GLY A 46 12.78 5.74 11.34
CA GLY A 46 13.48 6.71 12.19
C GLY A 46 13.87 6.20 13.58
N LYS A 47 13.37 5.04 14.02
CA LYS A 47 13.76 4.40 15.29
C LYS A 47 14.75 3.25 15.10
N LYS A 48 14.69 2.58 13.95
CA LYS A 48 15.58 1.48 13.59
C LYS A 48 16.04 1.65 12.14
N TRP A 49 17.19 1.08 11.84
CA TRP A 49 17.70 0.98 10.48
C TRP A 49 16.78 0.04 9.70
N PHE A 50 16.25 0.50 8.57
CA PHE A 50 15.47 -0.34 7.68
C PHE A 50 15.63 0.13 6.23
N ALA A 51 15.46 -0.82 5.30
CA ALA A 51 15.56 -0.55 3.88
C ALA A 51 14.20 -0.09 3.32
N PHE A 52 14.26 0.92 2.46
CA PHE A 52 13.16 1.27 1.57
C PHE A 52 13.70 1.38 0.14
N SER A 53 12.81 1.17 -0.83
CA SER A 53 13.17 1.25 -2.25
C SER A 53 12.13 2.07 -2.98
N LYS A 54 12.57 2.94 -3.89
CA LYS A 54 11.70 3.65 -4.83
C LYS A 54 11.79 2.95 -6.18
N PHE A 55 10.65 2.55 -6.72
CA PHE A 55 10.54 2.00 -8.06
C PHE A 55 10.00 3.03 -9.04
N ASN A 56 10.41 2.88 -10.29
CA ASN A 56 9.92 3.66 -11.42
C ASN A 56 8.59 3.10 -11.93
N LYS A 57 7.90 3.86 -12.79
CA LYS A 57 6.61 3.48 -13.39
C LYS A 57 6.60 2.07 -14.01
N GLU A 58 7.71 1.58 -14.55
CA GLU A 58 7.74 0.23 -15.10
C GLU A 58 7.41 -0.84 -14.05
N ALA A 59 7.70 -0.59 -12.77
CA ALA A 59 7.37 -1.52 -11.68
C ALA A 59 5.88 -1.55 -11.33
N LEU A 60 5.09 -0.54 -11.70
CA LEU A 60 3.63 -0.59 -11.53
C LEU A 60 3.03 -1.72 -12.38
N THR A 61 3.60 -2.00 -13.55
CA THR A 61 3.16 -3.12 -14.40
C THR A 61 3.34 -4.50 -13.74
N LEU A 62 4.23 -4.63 -12.75
CA LEU A 62 4.35 -5.83 -11.93
C LEU A 62 3.23 -5.92 -10.89
N LEU A 63 2.73 -4.78 -10.38
CA LEU A 63 1.57 -4.75 -9.49
C LEU A 63 0.28 -5.09 -10.26
N ASP A 64 0.15 -4.65 -11.51
CA ASP A 64 -0.98 -5.04 -12.38
C ASP A 64 -1.06 -6.58 -12.54
N LYS A 65 0.09 -7.26 -12.60
CA LYS A 65 0.14 -8.74 -12.62
C LYS A 65 -0.28 -9.40 -11.30
N LEU A 66 -0.23 -8.69 -10.17
CA LEU A 66 -0.79 -9.17 -8.90
C LEU A 66 -2.32 -9.03 -8.89
N GLU A 67 -2.88 -8.09 -9.67
CA GLU A 67 -4.32 -7.90 -9.84
C GLU A 67 -4.97 -8.85 -10.87
N ASP A 68 -4.18 -9.57 -11.69
CA ASP A 68 -4.65 -10.45 -12.78
C ASP A 68 -5.29 -11.78 -12.31
N LYS A 69 -6.07 -11.71 -11.22
CA LYS A 69 -7.18 -12.65 -10.93
C LYS A 69 -8.50 -11.92 -10.65
N ARG A 70 -8.68 -10.68 -11.13
CA ARG A 70 -10.01 -10.07 -11.30
C ARG A 70 -10.68 -10.67 -12.54
N GLY A 71 -11.13 -11.93 -12.46
CA GLY A 71 -11.83 -12.57 -13.58
C GLY A 71 -12.02 -14.10 -13.53
N ALA A 72 -11.94 -14.72 -12.35
CA ALA A 72 -12.32 -16.13 -12.20
C ALA A 72 -13.03 -16.36 -10.86
N ALA A 73 -14.27 -15.85 -10.77
CA ALA A 73 -15.42 -16.35 -10.01
C ALA A 73 -16.46 -15.22 -9.90
#